data_AF-A0A1T4LY92-F1
#
_entry.id   AF-A0A1T4LY92-F1
#
_cell.length_a   1.000
_cell.length_b   1.000
_cell.length_c   1.000
_cell.angle_alpha   90.00
_cell.angle_beta   90.00
_cell.angle_gamma   90.00
#
_symmetry.space_group_name_H-M   'P 1'
#
loop_
_entity.id
_entity.type
_entity.pdbx_description
1 polymer ?
#
loop_
_entity_poly.entity_id
_entity_poly.type
_entity_poly.pdbx_seq_one_letter_code
_entity_poly.pdbx_strand_id
1 'polypeptide(L)'
;MTMGRVDALGRRRGALVSTALLFVCGCGPIGVEGIAGREAKPPLSRLDPRPLEESSQGPSENAVLSEVNRARVRAGCPRLRVDERLRVVALGHSRDMAERGFLGHLAPDGRGPRERVRARGYRGPVGEVVAGGRSDATGVAGSWLRDGRDRALLLDCAMTETGVGMAGEGARTRWTQLLGGG
;
A
#
# COMPACT_ATOMS: atom_id res chain seq x y z
N MET A 1 33.74 -27.29 -27.76
CA MET A 1 33.10 -27.56 -29.07
C MET A 1 31.62 -27.77 -28.80
N THR A 2 30.67 -27.05 -29.41
CA THR A 2 30.78 -26.04 -30.47
C THR A 2 29.71 -24.95 -30.28
N MET A 3 30.01 -23.71 -30.65
CA MET A 3 29.03 -22.61 -30.63
C MET A 3 28.10 -22.67 -31.85
N GLY A 4 26.84 -22.25 -31.69
CA GLY A 4 25.86 -22.17 -32.77
C GLY A 4 24.99 -20.92 -32.65
N ARG A 5 25.48 -19.79 -33.18
CA ARG A 5 24.73 -18.53 -33.34
C ARG A 5 24.89 -18.05 -34.77
N VAL A 6 23.79 -17.88 -35.49
CA VAL A 6 23.75 -17.22 -36.79
C VAL A 6 22.48 -16.37 -36.92
N ASP A 7 22.65 -15.06 -36.92
CA ASP A 7 21.63 -14.08 -37.29
C ASP A 7 21.85 -13.70 -38.77
N ALA A 8 20.81 -13.74 -39.62
CA ALA A 8 20.92 -13.23 -41.00
C ALA A 8 19.60 -12.72 -41.60
N LEU A 9 19.72 -11.59 -42.30
CA LEU A 9 18.68 -10.74 -42.90
C LEU A 9 17.80 -11.42 -43.95
N GLY A 10 16.55 -10.94 -44.09
CA GLY A 10 15.61 -11.37 -45.15
C GLY A 10 14.69 -10.26 -45.70
N ARG A 11 15.15 -9.01 -45.87
CA ARG A 11 14.33 -7.88 -46.36
C ARG A 11 14.54 -7.63 -47.86
N ARG A 12 13.48 -7.73 -48.68
CA ARG A 12 13.43 -7.22 -50.08
C ARG A 12 12.10 -6.51 -50.38
N ARG A 13 12.12 -5.56 -51.32
CA ARG A 13 10.97 -4.78 -51.83
C ARG A 13 10.71 -5.17 -53.30
N GLY A 14 9.47 -5.02 -53.79
CA GLY A 14 9.08 -5.23 -55.19
C GLY A 14 7.75 -4.52 -55.54
N ALA A 15 7.53 -4.23 -56.84
CA ALA A 15 6.43 -3.41 -57.40
C ALA A 15 6.29 -3.72 -58.91
N LEU A 16 5.29 -3.27 -59.70
CA LEU A 16 4.20 -2.30 -59.45
C LEU A 16 2.82 -3.02 -59.31
N VAL A 17 1.72 -2.86 -60.08
CA VAL A 17 1.39 -2.16 -61.35
C VAL A 17 0.11 -1.31 -61.17
N SER A 18 -0.84 -1.27 -62.11
CA SER A 18 -2.06 -0.42 -62.09
C SER A 18 -3.14 -0.99 -63.05
N THR A 19 -4.25 -0.23 -63.26
CA THR A 19 -5.43 -0.48 -64.13
C THR A 19 -6.39 -1.59 -63.67
N ALA A 20 -7.73 -1.51 -63.87
CA ALA A 20 -8.58 -0.49 -64.54
C ALA A 20 -9.97 -0.35 -63.85
N LEU A 21 -10.77 0.66 -64.27
CA LEU A 21 -12.14 0.92 -63.78
C LEU A 21 -13.19 0.01 -64.44
N LEU A 22 -14.36 -0.13 -63.79
CA LEU A 22 -15.66 -0.04 -64.47
C LEU A 22 -16.70 0.67 -63.58
N PHE A 23 -17.82 1.11 -64.18
CA PHE A 23 -18.68 2.18 -63.67
C PHE A 23 -20.15 1.73 -63.60
N VAL A 24 -20.87 2.01 -62.50
CA VAL A 24 -22.33 1.84 -62.39
C VAL A 24 -22.92 3.05 -61.67
N CYS A 25 -24.06 3.54 -62.14
CA CYS A 25 -24.74 4.74 -61.66
C CYS A 25 -26.03 4.40 -60.89
N GLY A 26 -26.42 5.22 -59.91
CA GLY A 26 -27.71 5.10 -59.22
C GLY A 26 -27.94 6.25 -58.23
N CYS A 27 -28.98 7.06 -58.46
CA CYS A 27 -29.34 8.17 -57.56
C CYS A 27 -30.17 7.69 -56.36
N GLY A 28 -29.92 8.28 -55.19
CA GLY A 28 -30.75 8.20 -53.99
C GLY A 28 -30.70 9.54 -53.24
N PRO A 29 -31.80 10.01 -52.61
CA PRO A 29 -31.95 11.40 -52.21
C PRO A 29 -31.23 11.78 -50.91
N ILE A 30 -31.01 13.09 -50.77
CA ILE A 30 -30.43 13.75 -49.59
C ILE A 30 -31.47 13.78 -48.46
N GLY A 31 -31.14 13.23 -47.30
CA GLY A 31 -31.84 13.48 -46.03
C GLY A 31 -30.96 14.33 -45.11
N VAL A 32 -31.40 15.55 -44.76
CA VAL A 32 -30.67 16.48 -43.90
C VAL A 32 -31.46 16.82 -42.63
N GLU A 33 -31.26 15.99 -41.61
CA GLU A 33 -31.65 16.24 -40.23
C GLU A 33 -30.41 16.00 -39.34
N GLY A 34 -29.98 16.89 -38.43
CA GLY A 34 -30.49 18.22 -38.12
C GLY A 34 -30.95 18.40 -36.67
N ILE A 35 -30.05 18.29 -35.69
CA ILE A 35 -30.11 19.03 -34.42
C ILE A 35 -28.72 19.13 -33.78
N ALA A 36 -28.48 20.23 -33.06
CA ALA A 36 -27.26 20.42 -32.29
C ALA A 36 -27.34 19.73 -30.92
N GLY A 37 -26.71 18.55 -30.79
CA GLY A 37 -26.51 17.87 -29.51
C GLY A 37 -25.14 18.18 -28.92
N ARG A 38 -25.08 18.86 -27.77
CA ARG A 38 -23.87 18.84 -26.93
C ARG A 38 -23.78 17.48 -26.27
N GLU A 39 -22.84 16.63 -26.69
CA GLU A 39 -22.68 15.32 -26.04
C GLU A 39 -22.28 15.52 -24.58
N ALA A 40 -23.16 15.10 -23.68
CA ALA A 40 -23.04 15.41 -22.26
C ALA A 40 -22.01 14.49 -21.60
N LYS A 41 -21.24 15.05 -20.65
CA LYS A 41 -20.39 14.28 -19.73
C LYS A 41 -21.21 13.12 -19.13
N PRO A 42 -20.75 11.86 -19.20
CA PRO A 42 -21.54 10.71 -18.78
C PRO A 42 -21.96 10.81 -17.30
N PRO A 43 -23.16 10.32 -16.94
CA PRO A 43 -23.76 10.56 -15.63
C PRO A 43 -22.99 9.84 -14.51
N LEU A 44 -22.64 10.58 -13.47
CA LEU A 44 -21.93 10.10 -12.27
C LEU A 44 -22.86 9.32 -11.31
N SER A 45 -23.51 8.25 -11.79
CA SER A 45 -24.47 7.45 -11.00
C SER A 45 -24.43 5.95 -11.28
N ARG A 46 -23.36 5.30 -10.82
CA ARG A 46 -23.46 4.19 -9.84
C ARG A 46 -22.17 4.14 -9.03
N LEU A 47 -22.22 4.71 -7.83
CA LEU A 47 -21.26 4.40 -6.79
C LEU A 47 -21.68 3.07 -6.17
N ASP A 48 -21.19 1.97 -6.74
CA ASP A 48 -21.20 0.70 -6.01
C ASP A 48 -20.34 0.89 -4.76
N PRO A 49 -20.89 0.72 -3.54
CA PRO A 49 -20.10 0.86 -2.33
C PRO A 49 -19.15 -0.34 -2.24
N ARG A 50 -17.90 -0.14 -2.67
CA ARG A 50 -16.79 -1.01 -2.27
C ARG A 50 -16.81 -1.08 -0.73
N PRO A 51 -16.56 -2.25 -0.11
CA PRO A 51 -16.36 -2.34 1.32
C PRO A 51 -15.33 -1.29 1.77
N LEU A 52 -15.73 -0.46 2.74
CA LEU A 52 -14.95 0.71 3.14
C LEU A 52 -13.67 0.29 3.89
N GLU A 53 -12.52 0.77 3.42
CA GLU A 53 -11.27 0.89 4.19
C GLU A 53 -10.65 -0.38 4.81
N GLU A 54 -10.68 -1.53 4.11
CA GLU A 54 -9.75 -2.65 4.42
C GLU A 54 -8.35 -2.49 3.79
N SER A 55 -8.12 -1.46 2.95
CA SER A 55 -6.99 -1.39 2.01
C SER A 55 -6.13 -0.12 2.07
N SER A 56 -5.58 0.23 3.23
CA SER A 56 -4.42 1.15 3.33
C SER A 56 -3.13 0.49 3.83
N GLN A 57 -3.24 -0.55 4.66
CA GLN A 57 -2.13 -1.40 5.11
C GLN A 57 -1.82 -2.54 4.14
N GLY A 58 -0.55 -2.95 4.07
CA GLY A 58 -0.11 -4.09 3.26
C GLY A 58 -0.43 -5.45 3.91
N PRO A 59 -0.43 -6.57 3.15
CA PRO A 59 -0.77 -7.89 3.68
C PRO A 59 0.05 -8.32 4.91
N SER A 60 1.36 -8.02 4.91
CA SER A 60 2.26 -8.32 6.04
C SER A 60 1.97 -7.46 7.28
N GLU A 61 1.53 -6.21 7.09
CA GLU A 61 1.13 -5.30 8.16
C GLU A 61 -0.20 -5.74 8.79
N ASN A 62 -1.16 -6.17 7.95
CA ASN A 62 -2.42 -6.77 8.37
C ASN A 62 -2.21 -8.10 9.12
N ALA A 63 -1.22 -8.91 8.71
CA ALA A 63 -0.87 -10.14 9.43
C ALA A 63 -0.32 -9.84 10.85
N VAL A 64 0.59 -8.86 11.00
CA VAL A 64 1.07 -8.42 12.32
C VAL A 64 -0.09 -7.93 13.19
N LEU A 65 -0.98 -7.09 12.63
CA LEU A 65 -2.15 -6.59 13.35
C LEU A 65 -3.10 -7.72 13.77
N SER A 66 -3.30 -8.72 12.90
CA SER A 66 -4.09 -9.91 13.22
C SER A 66 -3.51 -10.65 14.42
N GLU A 67 -2.21 -10.94 14.43
CA GLU A 67 -1.54 -11.63 15.54
C GLU A 67 -1.65 -10.87 16.87
N VAL A 68 -1.39 -9.56 16.86
CA VAL A 68 -1.56 -8.71 18.04
C VAL A 68 -3.02 -8.71 18.51
N ASN A 69 -3.99 -8.60 17.60
CA ASN A 69 -5.40 -8.65 17.96
C ASN A 69 -5.86 -10.04 18.47
N ARG A 70 -5.28 -11.15 17.98
CA ARG A 70 -5.50 -12.48 18.58
C ARG A 70 -4.93 -12.56 20.01
N ALA A 71 -3.79 -11.93 20.27
CA ALA A 71 -3.21 -11.88 21.61
C ALA A 71 -4.00 -10.99 22.57
N ARG A 72 -4.48 -9.82 22.11
CA ARG A 72 -5.31 -8.89 22.89
C ARG A 72 -6.65 -9.50 23.30
N VAL A 73 -7.36 -10.15 22.39
CA VAL A 73 -8.62 -10.86 22.70
C VAL A 73 -8.40 -11.97 23.74
N ARG A 74 -7.29 -12.73 23.65
CA ARG A 74 -6.91 -13.71 24.69
C ARG A 74 -6.53 -13.09 26.04
N ALA A 75 -6.18 -11.80 26.07
CA ALA A 75 -5.90 -11.04 27.29
C ALA A 75 -7.11 -10.25 27.81
N GLY A 76 -8.29 -10.38 27.18
CA GLY A 76 -9.50 -9.63 27.52
C GLY A 76 -9.58 -8.21 26.98
N CYS A 77 -8.58 -7.73 26.25
CA CYS A 77 -8.61 -6.38 25.66
C CYS A 77 -9.38 -6.34 24.32
N PRO A 78 -10.02 -5.19 23.99
CA PRO A 78 -10.55 -4.93 22.67
C PRO A 78 -9.49 -5.06 21.56
N ARG A 79 -9.95 -5.41 20.35
CA ARG A 79 -9.14 -5.35 19.13
C ARG A 79 -8.78 -3.89 18.82
N LEU A 80 -7.54 -3.64 18.44
CA LEU A 80 -7.09 -2.34 17.94
C LEU A 80 -7.72 -2.04 16.59
N ARG A 81 -8.29 -0.84 16.44
CA ARG A 81 -8.76 -0.28 15.16
C ARG A 81 -7.60 0.43 14.46
N VAL A 82 -7.53 0.35 13.13
CA VAL A 82 -6.52 1.11 12.36
C VAL A 82 -6.83 2.61 12.45
N ASP A 83 -5.81 3.41 12.73
CA ASP A 83 -5.82 4.86 12.53
C ASP A 83 -4.80 5.22 11.45
N GLU A 84 -5.26 5.90 10.40
CA GLU A 84 -4.45 6.23 9.23
C GLU A 84 -3.29 7.19 9.56
N ARG A 85 -3.44 8.06 10.56
CA ARG A 85 -2.38 8.98 11.02
C ARG A 85 -1.26 8.18 11.68
N LEU A 86 -1.60 7.23 12.56
CA LEU A 86 -0.64 6.30 13.14
C LEU A 86 0.03 5.43 12.07
N ARG A 87 -0.75 4.89 11.11
CA ARG A 87 -0.24 4.02 10.04
C ARG A 87 0.82 4.72 9.17
N VAL A 88 0.54 5.91 8.66
CA VAL A 88 1.48 6.62 7.79
C VAL A 88 2.74 7.05 8.57
N VAL A 89 2.64 7.30 9.88
CA VAL A 89 3.82 7.57 10.71
C VAL A 89 4.64 6.31 10.98
N ALA A 90 4.00 5.16 11.25
CA ALA A 90 4.70 3.89 11.42
C ALA A 90 5.45 3.49 10.14
N LEU A 91 4.79 3.62 8.97
CA LEU A 91 5.40 3.36 7.67
C LEU A 91 6.55 4.35 7.38
N GLY A 92 6.38 5.63 7.70
CA GLY A 92 7.43 6.64 7.57
C GLY A 92 8.65 6.38 8.45
N HIS A 93 8.44 5.95 9.70
CA HIS A 93 9.54 5.63 10.63
C HIS A 93 10.28 4.35 10.24
N SER A 94 9.56 3.33 9.76
CA SER A 94 10.18 2.13 9.18
C SER A 94 11.03 2.45 7.96
N ARG A 95 10.61 3.38 7.10
CA ARG A 95 11.39 3.88 5.95
C ARG A 95 12.66 4.62 6.41
N ASP A 96 12.53 5.58 7.32
CA ASP A 96 13.68 6.32 7.88
C ASP A 96 14.72 5.36 8.49
N MET A 97 14.28 4.35 9.25
CA MET A 97 15.14 3.28 9.77
C MET A 97 15.79 2.41 8.67
N ALA A 98 15.05 2.05 7.61
CA ALA A 98 15.53 1.17 6.54
C ALA A 98 16.51 1.88 5.60
N GLU A 99 16.29 3.17 5.35
CA GLU A 99 17.12 4.05 4.51
C GLU A 99 18.38 4.47 5.25
N ARG A 100 18.25 5.11 6.42
CA ARG A 100 19.39 5.66 7.19
C ARG A 100 20.11 4.61 8.05
N GLY A 101 19.53 3.43 8.23
CA GLY A 101 20.23 2.25 8.74
C GLY A 101 20.27 2.04 10.25
N PHE A 102 19.45 2.76 11.01
CA PHE A 102 19.31 2.56 12.45
C PHE A 102 18.17 1.57 12.78
N LEU A 103 17.96 1.31 14.08
CA LEU A 103 16.80 0.62 14.63
C LEU A 103 16.54 1.19 16.02
N GLY A 104 15.38 1.81 16.26
CA GLY A 104 15.06 2.42 17.54
C GLY A 104 13.86 3.36 17.49
N HIS A 105 13.40 3.80 18.66
CA HIS A 105 12.21 4.65 18.79
C HIS A 105 12.46 6.12 18.40
N LEU A 106 13.67 6.63 18.60
CA LEU A 106 14.07 7.96 18.17
C LEU A 106 14.62 7.90 16.74
N ALA A 107 14.25 8.85 15.90
CA ALA A 107 15.00 9.11 14.67
C ALA A 107 16.36 9.75 15.01
N PRO A 108 17.40 9.67 14.15
CA PRO A 108 18.73 10.25 14.43
C PRO A 108 18.77 11.78 14.53
N ASP A 109 17.65 12.47 14.28
CA ASP A 109 17.43 13.90 14.54
C ASP A 109 16.81 14.16 15.93
N GLY A 110 16.69 13.12 16.77
CA GLY A 110 16.15 13.17 18.14
C GLY A 110 14.64 12.97 18.24
N ARG A 111 13.89 13.06 17.13
CA ARG A 111 12.42 13.08 17.17
C ARG A 111 11.84 11.71 17.54
N GLY A 112 11.06 11.67 18.62
CA GLY A 112 10.40 10.47 19.14
C GLY A 112 8.98 10.24 18.59
N PRO A 113 8.36 9.08 18.86
CA PRO A 113 7.06 8.69 18.29
C PRO A 113 5.95 9.69 18.59
N ARG A 114 5.87 10.21 19.83
CA ARG A 114 4.89 11.23 20.22
C ARG A 114 5.01 12.51 19.40
N GLU A 115 6.20 12.88 18.96
CA GLU A 115 6.38 14.02 18.07
C GLU A 115 5.92 13.71 16.65
N ARG A 116 6.37 12.57 16.09
CA ARG A 116 6.03 12.13 14.74
C ARG A 116 4.51 12.02 14.53
N VAL A 117 3.75 11.51 15.52
CA VAL A 117 2.28 11.43 15.42
C VAL A 117 1.57 12.78 15.66
N ARG A 118 2.11 13.66 16.53
CA ARG A 118 1.56 15.02 16.70
C ARG A 118 1.67 15.85 15.42
N ALA A 119 2.75 15.67 14.66
CA ALA A 119 2.93 16.29 13.34
C ALA A 119 1.90 15.82 12.30
N ARG A 120 1.18 14.71 12.54
CA ARG A 120 0.06 14.21 11.71
C ARG A 120 -1.31 14.36 12.38
N GLY A 121 -1.44 15.29 13.33
CA GLY A 121 -2.72 15.59 13.98
C GLY A 121 -3.22 14.52 14.97
N TYR A 122 -2.40 13.52 15.32
CA TYR A 122 -2.71 12.66 16.47
C TYR A 122 -2.52 13.43 17.77
N ARG A 123 -3.33 13.15 18.80
CA ARG A 123 -3.34 13.90 20.07
C ARG A 123 -3.45 13.05 21.34
N GLY A 124 -3.93 11.81 21.25
CA GLY A 124 -4.04 10.92 22.41
C GLY A 124 -2.69 10.37 22.89
N PRO A 125 -2.69 9.59 23.99
CA PRO A 125 -1.59 8.72 24.37
C PRO A 125 -1.07 7.89 23.19
N VAL A 126 0.23 7.64 23.16
CA VAL A 126 0.87 6.88 22.08
C VAL A 126 2.07 6.10 22.63
N GLY A 127 2.18 4.85 22.22
CA GLY A 127 3.34 3.98 22.42
C GLY A 127 3.82 3.42 21.08
N GLU A 128 5.04 2.88 21.06
CA GLU A 128 5.66 2.33 19.86
C GLU A 128 6.45 1.06 20.18
N VAL A 129 6.34 0.04 19.34
CA VAL A 129 7.24 -1.11 19.27
C VAL A 129 7.92 -1.15 17.90
N VAL A 130 9.18 -1.58 17.85
CA VAL A 130 9.98 -1.62 16.61
C VAL A 130 10.71 -2.96 16.46
N ALA A 131 10.96 -3.40 15.23
CA ALA A 131 11.75 -4.60 14.94
C ALA A 131 12.52 -4.45 13.62
N GLY A 132 13.51 -5.31 13.40
CA GLY A 132 14.28 -5.33 12.16
C GLY A 132 14.85 -6.70 11.82
N GLY A 133 15.31 -6.86 10.58
CA GLY A 133 16.02 -8.05 10.09
C GLY A 133 15.15 -9.30 9.88
N ARG A 134 13.81 -9.18 9.95
CA ARG A 134 12.85 -10.25 9.63
C ARG A 134 11.71 -9.68 8.79
N SER A 135 11.25 -10.43 7.79
CA SER A 135 10.09 -10.09 6.96
C SER A 135 8.81 -10.87 7.32
N ASP A 136 8.93 -11.94 8.11
CA ASP A 136 7.77 -12.68 8.62
C ASP A 136 7.03 -11.90 9.72
N ALA A 137 5.76 -11.61 9.45
CA ALA A 137 4.83 -10.96 10.36
C ALA A 137 4.63 -11.75 11.67
N THR A 138 4.59 -13.08 11.60
CA THR A 138 4.31 -13.96 12.73
C THR A 138 5.45 -13.91 13.76
N GLY A 139 6.69 -14.05 13.29
CA GLY A 139 7.91 -13.94 14.08
C GLY A 139 8.20 -12.53 14.56
N VAL A 140 7.68 -11.48 13.91
CA VAL A 140 7.75 -10.09 14.39
C VAL A 140 6.75 -9.86 15.53
N ALA A 141 5.45 -10.07 15.30
CA ALA A 141 4.43 -9.92 16.34
C ALA A 141 4.70 -10.84 17.54
N GLY A 142 5.09 -12.09 17.27
CA GLY A 142 5.48 -13.06 18.28
C GLY A 142 6.77 -12.69 19.03
N SER A 143 7.67 -11.87 18.46
CA SER A 143 8.84 -11.36 19.20
C SER A 143 8.46 -10.26 20.20
N TRP A 144 7.66 -9.26 19.79
CA TRP A 144 7.15 -8.24 20.70
C TRP A 144 6.26 -8.82 21.80
N LEU A 145 5.42 -9.81 21.49
CA LEU A 145 4.55 -10.48 22.47
C LEU A 145 5.28 -11.38 23.48
N ARG A 146 6.61 -11.59 23.31
CA ARG A 146 7.49 -12.29 24.26
C ARG A 146 8.40 -11.35 25.06
N ASP A 147 8.77 -10.19 24.53
CA ASP A 147 9.46 -9.16 25.31
C ASP A 147 8.51 -8.57 26.36
N GLY A 148 8.96 -8.45 27.61
CA GLY A 148 8.08 -8.03 28.71
C GLY A 148 7.54 -6.60 28.59
N ARG A 149 8.33 -5.68 28.00
CA ARG A 149 7.99 -4.26 27.86
C ARG A 149 7.08 -4.06 26.65
N ASP A 150 7.44 -4.64 25.50
CA ASP A 150 6.68 -4.52 24.26
C ASP A 150 5.34 -5.26 24.38
N ARG A 151 5.31 -6.41 25.07
CA ARG A 151 4.07 -7.12 25.43
C ARG A 151 3.16 -6.28 26.32
N ALA A 152 3.70 -5.60 27.34
CA ALA A 152 2.90 -4.79 28.25
C ALA A 152 2.18 -3.66 27.50
N LEU A 153 2.86 -3.00 26.56
CA LEU A 153 2.24 -1.99 25.69
C LEU A 153 1.23 -2.60 24.70
N LEU A 154 1.56 -3.72 24.03
CA LEU A 154 0.66 -4.36 23.06
C LEU A 154 -0.64 -4.87 23.70
N LEU A 155 -0.60 -5.25 24.97
CA LEU A 155 -1.72 -5.76 25.76
C LEU A 155 -2.29 -4.74 26.75
N ASP A 156 -1.92 -3.46 26.65
CA ASP A 156 -2.61 -2.39 27.38
C ASP A 156 -4.00 -2.16 26.77
N CYS A 157 -5.06 -2.46 27.53
CA CYS A 157 -6.43 -2.30 27.05
C CYS A 157 -6.86 -0.83 26.89
N ALA A 158 -6.13 0.15 27.45
CA ALA A 158 -6.38 1.58 27.23
C ALA A 158 -5.93 2.05 25.83
N MET A 159 -5.11 1.25 25.15
CA MET A 159 -4.76 1.48 23.74
C MET A 159 -5.86 0.88 22.86
N THR A 160 -6.47 1.70 22.01
CA THR A 160 -7.66 1.41 21.20
C THR A 160 -7.38 1.48 19.69
N GLU A 161 -6.37 2.26 19.29
CA GLU A 161 -6.01 2.55 17.92
C GLU A 161 -4.59 2.06 17.58
N THR A 162 -4.30 1.86 16.29
CA THR A 162 -2.97 1.40 15.86
C THR A 162 -2.61 1.77 14.42
N GLY A 163 -1.31 1.78 14.13
CA GLY A 163 -0.80 1.68 12.77
C GLY A 163 0.45 0.81 12.73
N VAL A 164 0.49 -0.17 11.83
CA VAL A 164 1.70 -0.97 11.54
C VAL A 164 2.29 -0.52 10.21
N GLY A 165 3.62 -0.39 10.15
CA GLY A 165 4.35 0.00 8.95
C GLY A 165 5.60 -0.85 8.73
N MET A 166 5.76 -1.39 7.52
CA MET A 166 6.90 -2.21 7.08
C MET A 166 7.70 -1.48 5.98
N ALA A 167 9.03 -1.55 6.03
CA ALA A 167 9.89 -1.04 4.95
C ALA A 167 11.24 -1.77 4.86
N GLY A 168 11.90 -1.68 3.71
CA GLY A 168 13.18 -2.35 3.45
C GLY A 168 13.08 -3.87 3.30
N GLU A 169 14.21 -4.51 3.06
CA GLU A 169 14.31 -5.93 2.70
C GLU A 169 15.48 -6.63 3.41
N GLY A 170 15.42 -7.96 3.58
CA GLY A 170 16.45 -8.74 4.26
C GLY A 170 16.86 -8.15 5.62
N ALA A 171 18.16 -7.95 5.84
CA ALA A 171 18.70 -7.31 7.04
C ALA A 171 18.29 -5.82 7.19
N ARG A 172 17.88 -5.16 6.11
CA ARG A 172 17.35 -3.79 6.09
C ARG A 172 15.84 -3.73 6.31
N THR A 173 15.14 -4.86 6.41
CA THR A 173 13.72 -4.88 6.81
C THR A 173 13.56 -4.20 8.16
N ARG A 174 12.54 -3.34 8.28
CA ARG A 174 12.18 -2.58 9.48
C ARG A 174 10.67 -2.59 9.67
N TRP A 175 10.28 -2.64 10.93
CA TRP A 175 8.91 -2.62 11.40
C TRP A 175 8.74 -1.60 12.49
N THR A 176 7.59 -0.93 12.45
CA THR A 176 7.09 -0.06 13.50
C THR A 176 5.63 -0.43 13.69
N GLN A 177 5.20 -0.63 14.93
CA GLN A 177 3.79 -0.56 15.29
C GLN A 177 3.60 0.53 16.32
N LEU A 178 2.84 1.55 15.93
CA LEU A 178 2.32 2.56 16.83
C LEU A 178 0.98 2.08 17.39
N LEU A 179 0.78 2.33 18.68
CA LEU A 179 -0.49 2.16 19.37
C LEU A 179 -0.93 3.53 19.87
N GLY A 180 -2.23 3.83 19.76
CA GLY A 180 -2.85 5.04 20.26
C GLY A 180 -3.97 4.75 21.27
N GLY A 181 -4.16 5.63 22.24
CA GLY A 181 -5.35 5.67 23.09
C GLY A 181 -6.25 6.82 22.63
N GLY A 182 -7.50 6.51 22.27
CA GLY A 182 -8.49 7.44 21.72
C GLY A 182 -9.88 6.84 21.59
#